data_AF-A0A804U6N1-F1
#
_entry.id   AF-A0A804U6N1-F1
#
_cell.length_a   1.000
_cell.length_b   1.000
_cell.length_c   1.000
_cell.angle_alpha   90.00
_cell.angle_beta   90.00
_cell.angle_gamma   90.00
#
_symmetry.space_group_name_H-M   'P 1'
#
loop_
_entity.id
_entity.type
_entity.pdbx_description
1 polymer ?
#
loop_
_entity_poly.entity_id
_entity_poly.type
_entity_poly.pdbx_seq_one_letter_code
_entity_poly.pdbx_strand_id
1 'polypeptide(L)'
;MGQQSLIYVFVAHATSSPTTAIATPSTTSSRMDSGSRSYKSTKVAAKRLEEAALSCKGDERVQLLRRWLVALKETQRVTMVVREPQLGDNPDQAASLLAPNHLCSRELQDLYIDYDSGVEPMNFFHVFLYSQALECVVLSLIREAPTEEEVSLVSEVFGMCLSGGKDVHNALLSSVKDLARLFSSYSDEVLAKRDELLQFAQGAISGLKINADIARLDNEITQLQQQIKSMDALHVSISSSVKSIHQEQLKPLDIGCTT
;
A
#
# COMPACT_ATOMS: atom_id res chain seq x y z
N MET A 1 27.38 -11.61 -8.62
CA MET A 1 26.87 -10.40 -9.32
C MET A 1 25.53 -10.76 -9.95
N GLY A 2 24.36 -10.55 -9.36
CA GLY A 2 23.99 -10.00 -8.06
C GLY A 2 22.51 -9.66 -8.20
N GLN A 3 21.60 -10.46 -7.63
CA GLN A 3 20.14 -10.32 -7.76
C GLN A 3 19.61 -8.90 -7.44
N GLN A 4 20.46 -8.04 -6.89
CA GLN A 4 20.23 -6.62 -6.60
C GLN A 4 20.10 -5.72 -7.86
N SER A 5 20.65 -6.08 -9.02
CA SER A 5 20.50 -5.25 -10.24
C SER A 5 19.11 -5.40 -10.90
N LEU A 6 18.45 -6.54 -10.70
CA LEU A 6 17.16 -6.83 -11.34
C LEU A 6 15.99 -6.05 -10.72
N ILE A 7 16.06 -5.70 -9.44
CA ILE A 7 14.98 -5.02 -8.71
C ILE A 7 14.79 -3.57 -9.18
N TYR A 8 15.89 -2.85 -9.42
CA TYR A 8 15.85 -1.45 -9.90
C TYR A 8 15.30 -1.36 -11.33
N VAL A 9 15.64 -2.35 -12.16
CA VAL A 9 15.07 -2.50 -13.52
C VAL A 9 13.58 -2.84 -13.43
N PHE A 10 13.15 -3.68 -12.48
CA PHE A 10 11.76 -4.14 -12.37
C PHE A 10 10.78 -3.03 -11.98
N VAL A 11 11.14 -2.16 -11.03
CA VAL A 11 10.28 -1.04 -10.58
C VAL A 11 10.31 0.12 -11.60
N ALA A 12 11.44 0.36 -12.28
CA ALA A 12 11.48 1.29 -13.40
C ALA A 12 10.59 0.79 -14.56
N HIS A 13 10.65 -0.50 -14.90
CA HIS A 13 9.84 -1.10 -15.96
C HIS A 13 8.35 -1.26 -15.62
N ALA A 14 7.98 -1.37 -14.34
CA ALA A 14 6.57 -1.35 -13.93
C ALA A 14 5.90 0.01 -14.19
N THR A 15 6.68 1.07 -14.43
CA THR A 15 6.20 2.44 -14.69
C THR A 15 6.60 3.01 -16.05
N SER A 16 7.27 2.23 -16.91
CA SER A 16 7.73 2.70 -18.23
C SER A 16 6.96 2.02 -19.37
N SER A 17 6.10 2.77 -20.05
CA SER A 17 5.65 2.44 -21.41
C SER A 17 6.76 2.74 -22.42
N PRO A 18 6.88 1.99 -23.53
CA PRO A 18 7.89 2.22 -24.54
C PRO A 18 7.45 3.36 -25.46
N THR A 19 7.84 4.60 -25.15
CA THR A 19 7.62 5.73 -26.08
C THR A 19 8.90 6.55 -26.27
N THR A 20 9.50 6.33 -27.43
CA THR A 20 10.30 7.25 -28.26
C THR A 20 11.27 8.20 -27.54
N ALA A 21 12.52 7.75 -27.43
CA ALA A 21 13.65 8.61 -27.09
C ALA A 21 13.95 9.60 -28.23
N ILE A 22 13.65 10.88 -28.00
CA ILE A 22 14.36 11.99 -28.65
C ILE A 22 15.45 12.43 -27.69
N ALA A 23 16.68 12.07 -28.03
CA ALA A 23 17.88 12.49 -27.31
C ALA A 23 18.38 13.83 -27.87
N THR A 24 18.56 14.82 -27.00
CA THR A 24 19.46 15.96 -27.24
C THR A 24 20.34 16.12 -26.00
N PRO A 25 21.68 16.01 -26.12
CA PRO A 25 22.58 16.20 -25.00
C PRO A 25 23.08 17.65 -24.95
N SER A 26 23.07 18.26 -23.76
CA SER A 26 23.83 19.48 -23.50
C SER A 26 24.54 19.39 -22.16
N THR A 27 25.85 19.13 -22.28
CA THR A 27 26.98 19.44 -21.41
C THR A 27 26.79 20.72 -20.57
N THR A 28 27.12 20.71 -19.27
CA THR A 28 28.35 21.29 -18.65
C THR A 28 28.13 21.60 -17.15
N SER A 29 29.04 21.09 -16.32
CA SER A 29 29.62 21.70 -15.11
C SER A 29 28.78 22.03 -13.85
N SER A 30 29.19 21.32 -12.78
CA SER A 30 29.55 21.82 -11.44
C SER A 30 28.60 21.57 -10.26
N ARG A 31 29.18 20.90 -9.25
CA ARG A 31 29.04 21.13 -7.80
C ARG A 31 27.63 21.06 -7.22
N MET A 32 27.32 19.98 -6.52
CA MET A 32 27.35 19.90 -5.05
C MET A 32 26.74 18.56 -4.63
N ASP A 33 27.47 17.86 -3.80
CA ASP A 33 27.11 16.60 -3.15
C ASP A 33 25.84 16.82 -2.32
N SER A 34 24.70 16.40 -2.87
CA SER A 34 23.42 16.36 -2.17
C SER A 34 22.90 14.95 -2.39
N GLY A 35 22.78 14.16 -1.32
CA GLY A 35 22.18 12.83 -1.36
C GLY A 35 20.73 12.94 -1.83
N SER A 36 20.54 12.96 -3.15
CA SER A 36 19.26 13.18 -3.80
C SER A 36 18.43 11.90 -3.65
N ARG A 37 17.55 11.90 -2.66
CA ARG A 37 16.48 10.91 -2.50
C ARG A 37 15.52 11.12 -3.68
N SER A 38 15.59 10.24 -4.67
CA SER A 38 14.76 10.33 -5.87
C SER A 38 13.34 9.86 -5.56
N TYR A 39 12.49 10.76 -5.07
CA TYR A 39 11.07 10.47 -4.90
C TYR A 39 10.33 10.55 -6.24
N LYS A 40 9.39 9.64 -6.44
CA LYS A 40 8.53 9.63 -7.63
C LYS A 40 7.21 10.32 -7.28
N SER A 41 6.69 11.14 -8.19
CA SER A 41 5.37 11.76 -8.02
C SER A 41 4.28 10.68 -7.94
N THR A 42 3.49 10.69 -6.87
CA THR A 42 2.37 9.76 -6.67
C THR A 42 1.36 9.83 -7.81
N LYS A 43 0.97 11.04 -8.23
CA LYS A 43 0.00 11.26 -9.32
C LYS A 43 0.50 10.70 -10.65
N VAL A 44 1.77 10.93 -10.97
CA VAL A 44 2.37 10.42 -12.21
C VAL A 44 2.47 8.90 -12.19
N ALA A 45 2.85 8.32 -11.05
CA ALA A 45 2.90 6.87 -10.88
C ALA A 45 1.51 6.22 -11.01
N ALA A 46 0.50 6.78 -10.34
CA ALA A 46 -0.88 6.33 -10.43
C ALA A 46 -1.39 6.34 -11.89
N LYS A 47 -1.23 7.46 -12.59
CA LYS A 47 -1.66 7.60 -13.99
C LYS A 47 -0.96 6.59 -14.91
N ARG A 48 0.32 6.31 -14.70
CA ARG A 48 1.06 5.30 -15.49
C ARG A 48 0.54 3.89 -15.27
N LEU A 49 0.14 3.56 -14.04
CA LEU A 49 -0.48 2.26 -13.75
C LEU A 49 -1.83 2.13 -14.47
N GLU A 50 -2.63 3.20 -14.47
CA GLU A 50 -3.92 3.25 -15.16
C GLU A 50 -3.78 3.09 -16.68
N GLU A 51 -2.86 3.84 -17.29
CA GLU A 51 -2.57 3.74 -18.73
C GLU A 51 -2.10 2.33 -19.12
N ALA A 52 -1.20 1.73 -18.33
CA ALA A 52 -0.73 0.37 -18.56
C ALA A 52 -1.85 -0.68 -18.44
N ALA A 53 -2.73 -0.56 -17.44
CA ALA A 53 -3.87 -1.47 -17.27
C ALA A 53 -4.87 -1.39 -18.43
N LEU A 54 -5.09 -0.20 -18.99
CA LEU A 54 -5.98 0.01 -20.13
C LEU A 54 -5.39 -0.49 -21.45
N SER A 55 -4.07 -0.35 -21.64
CA SER A 55 -3.40 -0.72 -22.90
C SER A 55 -3.10 -2.21 -23.03
N CYS A 56 -2.73 -2.88 -21.94
CA CYS A 56 -2.27 -4.26 -21.97
C CYS A 56 -3.43 -5.26 -22.20
N LYS A 57 -3.16 -6.27 -23.01
CA LYS A 57 -4.10 -7.34 -23.39
C LYS A 57 -3.39 -8.70 -23.43
N GLY A 58 -4.13 -9.78 -23.22
CA GLY A 58 -3.62 -11.15 -23.22
C GLY A 58 -2.29 -11.30 -22.46
N ASP A 59 -1.26 -11.81 -23.13
CA ASP A 59 0.05 -12.09 -22.53
C ASP A 59 0.74 -10.85 -21.92
N GLU A 60 0.55 -9.65 -22.50
CA GLU A 60 1.12 -8.43 -21.93
C GLU A 60 0.48 -8.10 -20.58
N ARG A 61 -0.84 -8.32 -20.47
CA ARG A 61 -1.59 -8.11 -19.23
C ARG A 61 -1.24 -9.16 -18.19
N VAL A 62 -1.03 -10.42 -18.58
CA VAL A 62 -0.46 -11.47 -17.71
C VAL A 62 0.87 -11.02 -17.11
N GLN A 63 1.80 -10.52 -17.92
CA GLN A 63 3.11 -10.05 -17.45
C GLN A 63 2.97 -8.82 -16.55
N LEU A 64 2.07 -7.89 -16.85
CA LEU A 64 1.77 -6.73 -16.01
C LEU A 64 1.27 -7.16 -14.63
N LEU A 65 0.27 -8.05 -14.59
CA LEU A 65 -0.31 -8.55 -13.34
C LEU A 65 0.72 -9.29 -12.48
N ARG A 66 1.56 -10.14 -13.09
CA ARG A 66 2.67 -10.81 -12.38
C ARG A 66 3.63 -9.79 -11.76
N ARG A 67 4.00 -8.74 -12.50
CA ARG A 67 4.90 -7.67 -12.00
C ARG A 67 4.28 -6.92 -10.82
N TRP A 68 3.02 -6.54 -10.93
CA TRP A 68 2.31 -5.85 -9.85
C TRP A 68 2.13 -6.72 -8.63
N LEU A 69 1.79 -7.99 -8.80
CA LEU A 69 1.62 -8.93 -7.70
C LEU A 69 2.93 -9.12 -6.91
N VAL A 70 4.07 -9.19 -7.58
CA VAL A 70 5.39 -9.22 -6.92
C VAL A 70 5.62 -7.96 -6.10
N ALA A 71 5.35 -6.78 -6.66
CA ALA A 71 5.53 -5.51 -5.96
C ALA A 71 4.56 -5.34 -4.77
N LEU A 72 3.30 -5.76 -4.92
CA LEU A 72 2.30 -5.76 -3.84
C LEU A 72 2.74 -6.69 -2.70
N LYS A 73 3.18 -7.91 -3.01
CA LYS A 73 3.64 -8.88 -2.00
C LYS A 73 4.91 -8.42 -1.28
N GLU A 74 5.85 -7.77 -1.97
CA GLU A 74 7.05 -7.21 -1.35
C GLU A 74 6.71 -6.05 -0.40
N THR A 75 5.89 -5.10 -0.84
CA THR A 75 5.51 -3.94 -0.02
C THR A 75 4.66 -4.31 1.20
N GLN A 76 3.81 -5.33 1.09
CA GLN A 76 3.07 -5.87 2.23
C GLN A 76 4.02 -6.49 3.28
N ARG A 77 5.03 -7.27 2.84
CA ARG A 77 6.03 -7.84 3.75
C ARG A 77 6.80 -6.78 4.51
N VAL A 78 7.25 -5.72 3.84
CA VAL A 78 7.97 -4.60 4.49
C VAL A 78 7.09 -3.90 5.53
N THR A 79 5.81 -3.71 5.23
CA THR A 79 4.86 -3.05 6.16
C THR A 79 4.63 -3.86 7.44
N MET A 80 4.63 -5.20 7.36
CA MET A 80 4.46 -6.05 8.56
C MET A 80 5.68 -6.04 9.47
N VAL A 81 6.90 -5.98 8.91
CA VAL A 81 8.15 -5.96 9.71
C VAL A 81 8.26 -4.68 10.55
N VAL A 82 7.73 -3.56 10.06
CA VAL A 82 7.73 -2.28 10.81
C VAL A 82 6.69 -2.27 11.94
N ARG A 83 5.64 -3.09 11.85
CA ARG A 83 4.52 -3.10 12.81
C ARG A 83 4.69 -4.02 14.00
N GLU A 84 5.73 -4.86 14.05
CA GLU A 84 6.02 -5.69 15.22
C GLU A 84 6.91 -4.89 16.20
N PRO A 85 6.37 -4.35 17.31
CA PRO A 85 7.23 -3.84 18.36
C PRO A 85 7.80 -5.09 19.04
N GLN A 86 9.09 -5.36 18.83
CA GLN A 86 9.83 -6.29 19.66
C GLN A 86 9.70 -5.78 21.10
N LEU A 87 8.76 -6.36 21.85
CA LEU A 87 8.55 -6.16 23.27
C LEU A 87 9.71 -6.85 24.01
N GLY A 88 10.91 -6.32 23.81
CA GLY A 88 12.11 -6.69 24.55
C GLY A 88 12.41 -5.58 25.56
N ASP A 89 12.71 -5.97 26.79
CA ASP A 89 12.86 -5.17 28.02
C ASP A 89 13.95 -4.09 28.02
N ASN A 90 14.31 -3.50 26.87
CA ASN A 90 15.35 -2.48 26.77
C ASN A 90 14.76 -1.08 26.50
N PRO A 91 14.65 -0.21 27.53
CA PRO A 91 14.13 1.16 27.39
C PRO A 91 14.99 2.04 26.46
N ASP A 92 16.23 1.65 26.15
CA ASP A 92 17.10 2.37 25.21
C ASP A 92 16.78 2.08 23.73
N GLN A 93 15.99 1.04 23.42
CA GLN A 93 15.54 0.74 22.05
C GLN A 93 14.26 1.49 21.67
N ALA A 94 13.42 1.88 22.64
CA ALA A 94 12.18 2.61 22.41
C ALA A 94 12.42 4.02 21.82
N ALA A 95 13.55 4.65 22.15
CA ALA A 95 13.95 5.95 21.57
C ALA A 95 14.47 5.83 20.13
N SER A 96 14.93 4.65 19.72
CA SER A 96 15.37 4.41 18.33
C SER A 96 14.19 4.22 17.37
N LEU A 97 13.07 3.66 17.83
CA LEU A 97 11.91 3.34 16.99
C LEU A 97 11.09 4.57 16.56
N LEU A 98 11.30 5.72 17.19
CA LEU A 98 10.63 6.99 16.85
C LEU A 98 11.38 7.85 15.82
N ALA A 99 12.57 7.41 15.40
CA ALA A 99 13.33 8.09 14.35
C ALA A 99 13.04 7.44 12.98
N PRO A 100 12.79 8.21 11.90
CA PRO A 100 12.62 7.70 10.53
C PRO A 100 13.90 7.05 9.93
N ASN A 101 14.85 6.67 10.78
CA ASN A 101 16.23 6.36 10.47
C ASN A 101 16.52 4.85 10.50
N HIS A 102 15.53 4.01 10.87
CA HIS A 102 15.67 2.54 10.93
C HIS A 102 15.14 1.79 9.71
N LEU A 103 14.51 2.47 8.75
CA LEU A 103 14.29 1.88 7.44
C LEU A 103 15.62 1.86 6.71
N CYS A 104 16.10 0.66 6.37
CA CYS A 104 17.29 0.54 5.53
C CYS A 104 17.05 1.35 4.25
N SER A 105 18.06 2.07 3.75
CA SER A 105 17.94 2.97 2.58
C SER A 105 17.27 2.35 1.34
N ARG A 106 17.16 1.02 1.28
CA ARG A 106 16.46 0.24 0.25
C ARG A 106 14.93 0.29 0.37
N GLU A 107 14.37 0.33 1.57
CA GLU A 107 12.92 0.31 1.84
C GLU A 107 12.27 1.68 1.58
N LEU A 108 13.07 2.74 1.70
CA LEU A 108 12.68 4.12 1.40
C LEU A 108 12.73 4.46 -0.09
N GLN A 109 13.35 3.62 -0.93
CA GLN A 109 13.50 3.88 -2.37
C GLN A 109 12.19 3.69 -3.16
N ASP A 110 11.23 2.95 -2.62
CA ASP A 110 9.93 2.70 -3.23
C ASP A 110 8.83 3.67 -2.75
N LEU A 111 9.24 4.80 -2.17
CA LEU A 111 8.33 5.81 -1.65
C LEU A 111 7.99 6.87 -2.70
N TYR A 112 6.71 7.17 -2.77
CA TYR A 112 6.11 8.16 -3.66
C TYR A 112 5.65 9.36 -2.82
N ILE A 113 5.98 10.57 -3.27
CA ILE A 113 5.61 11.81 -2.58
C ILE A 113 4.86 12.70 -3.57
N ASP A 114 3.75 13.28 -3.10
CA ASP A 114 3.14 14.43 -3.77
C ASP A 114 3.57 15.68 -3.00
N TYR A 115 4.50 16.45 -3.58
CA TYR A 115 5.07 17.63 -2.92
C TYR A 115 4.01 18.68 -2.55
N ASP A 116 2.85 18.64 -3.20
CA ASP A 116 1.75 19.57 -2.97
C ASP A 116 0.87 19.19 -1.76
N SER A 117 0.95 17.95 -1.24
CA SER A 117 -0.04 17.47 -0.27
C SER A 117 0.44 17.38 1.18
N GLY A 118 1.75 17.51 1.45
CA GLY A 118 2.30 17.32 2.80
C GLY A 118 2.02 15.93 3.41
N VAL A 119 1.53 15.00 2.59
CA VAL A 119 1.14 13.64 3.01
C VAL A 119 2.40 12.78 3.15
N GLU A 120 2.35 11.89 4.13
CA GLU A 120 3.38 10.87 4.36
C GLU A 120 3.73 10.13 3.06
N PRO A 121 5.02 9.86 2.79
CA PRO A 121 5.41 9.11 1.61
C PRO A 121 4.65 7.78 1.50
N MET A 122 4.01 7.57 0.34
CA MET A 122 3.23 6.38 0.07
C MET A 122 4.12 5.27 -0.50
N ASN A 123 3.97 4.03 -0.03
CA ASN A 123 4.60 2.88 -0.67
C ASN A 123 3.81 2.46 -1.94
N PHE A 124 4.35 1.53 -2.73
CA PHE A 124 3.68 1.06 -3.95
C PHE A 124 2.27 0.53 -3.71
N PHE A 125 2.02 -0.18 -2.60
CA PHE A 125 0.68 -0.69 -2.26
C PHE A 125 -0.34 0.46 -2.14
N HIS A 126 0.02 1.53 -1.43
CA HIS A 126 -0.83 2.71 -1.30
C HIS A 126 -1.05 3.43 -2.64
N VAL A 127 0.00 3.59 -3.45
CA VAL A 127 -0.15 4.19 -4.80
C VAL A 127 -1.03 3.34 -5.71
N PHE A 128 -0.89 2.02 -5.65
CA PHE A 128 -1.71 1.09 -6.42
C PHE A 128 -3.19 1.20 -6.05
N LEU A 129 -3.51 1.21 -4.75
CA LEU A 129 -4.88 1.37 -4.28
C LEU A 129 -5.45 2.77 -4.56
N TYR A 130 -4.62 3.81 -4.48
CA TYR A 130 -5.00 5.18 -4.82
C TYR A 130 -5.32 5.34 -6.31
N SER A 131 -4.57 4.67 -7.20
CA SER A 131 -4.78 4.70 -8.64
C SER A 131 -6.07 4.01 -9.08
N GLN A 132 -6.55 4.29 -10.30
CA GLN A 132 -7.63 3.55 -10.97
C GLN A 132 -7.16 2.27 -11.69
N ALA A 133 -5.95 1.77 -11.38
CA ALA A 133 -5.34 0.68 -12.13
C ALA A 133 -6.14 -0.63 -12.08
N LEU A 134 -6.70 -0.98 -10.92
CA LEU A 134 -7.51 -2.20 -10.76
C LEU A 134 -8.83 -2.09 -11.54
N GLU A 135 -9.47 -0.93 -11.49
CA GLU A 135 -10.67 -0.60 -12.26
C GLU A 135 -10.38 -0.72 -13.77
N CYS A 136 -9.23 -0.22 -14.21
CA CYS A 136 -8.77 -0.32 -15.60
C CYS A 136 -8.47 -1.77 -16.03
N VAL A 137 -7.93 -2.62 -15.14
CA VAL A 137 -7.77 -4.06 -15.41
C VAL A 137 -9.14 -4.70 -15.63
N VAL A 138 -10.11 -4.44 -14.76
CA VAL A 138 -11.46 -5.01 -14.89
C VAL A 138 -12.11 -4.56 -16.20
N LEU A 139 -11.97 -3.29 -16.58
CA LEU A 139 -12.42 -2.82 -17.88
C LEU A 139 -11.77 -3.57 -19.05
N SER A 140 -10.45 -3.78 -19.01
CA SER A 140 -9.75 -4.45 -20.09
C SER A 140 -10.14 -5.93 -20.20
N LEU A 141 -10.47 -6.58 -19.08
CA LEU A 141 -11.04 -7.94 -19.04
C LEU A 141 -12.48 -8.02 -19.58
N ILE A 142 -13.29 -6.99 -19.38
CA ILE A 142 -14.65 -6.95 -19.95
C ILE A 142 -14.59 -6.75 -21.47
N ARG A 143 -13.67 -5.90 -21.94
CA ARG A 143 -13.46 -5.62 -23.37
C ARG A 143 -12.88 -6.82 -24.12
N GLU A 144 -12.01 -7.58 -23.46
CA GLU A 144 -11.38 -8.78 -24.02
C GLU A 144 -11.33 -9.86 -22.95
N ALA A 145 -12.10 -10.93 -23.17
CA ALA A 145 -12.34 -11.96 -22.19
C ALA A 145 -11.02 -12.52 -21.59
N PRO A 146 -10.95 -12.71 -20.26
CA PRO A 146 -9.74 -13.16 -19.60
C PRO A 146 -9.36 -14.59 -19.99
N THR A 147 -8.06 -14.85 -20.11
CA THR A 147 -7.52 -16.22 -20.12
C THR A 147 -7.59 -16.84 -18.71
N GLU A 148 -7.48 -18.18 -18.62
CA GLU A 148 -7.47 -18.86 -17.31
C GLU A 148 -6.28 -18.45 -16.43
N GLU A 149 -5.17 -18.03 -17.05
CA GLU A 149 -4.04 -17.48 -16.31
C GLU A 149 -4.35 -16.11 -15.72
N GLU A 150 -4.96 -15.22 -16.51
CA GLU A 150 -5.38 -13.90 -16.04
C GLU A 150 -6.39 -14.01 -14.91
N VAL A 151 -7.31 -14.98 -14.99
CA VAL A 151 -8.26 -15.30 -13.92
C VAL A 151 -7.53 -15.59 -12.60
N SER A 152 -6.50 -16.45 -12.63
CA SER A 152 -5.72 -16.78 -11.42
C SER A 152 -5.00 -15.55 -10.86
N LEU A 153 -4.34 -14.78 -11.71
CA LEU A 153 -3.57 -13.60 -11.30
C LEU A 153 -4.45 -12.49 -10.74
N VAL A 154 -5.60 -12.22 -11.37
CA VAL A 154 -6.55 -11.20 -10.90
C VAL A 154 -7.20 -11.62 -9.58
N SER A 155 -7.51 -12.91 -9.40
CA SER A 155 -7.99 -13.41 -8.11
C SER A 155 -6.99 -13.16 -6.98
N GLU A 156 -5.68 -13.32 -7.24
CA GLU A 156 -4.65 -12.98 -6.27
C GLU A 156 -4.53 -11.47 -6.03
N VAL A 157 -4.61 -10.64 -7.07
CA VAL A 157 -4.60 -9.17 -6.92
C VAL A 157 -5.82 -8.70 -6.12
N PHE A 158 -7.00 -9.26 -6.37
CA PHE A 158 -8.20 -9.02 -5.57
C PHE A 158 -7.98 -9.41 -4.10
N GLY A 159 -7.35 -10.56 -3.84
CA GLY A 159 -6.97 -11.00 -2.50
C GLY A 159 -6.07 -10.02 -1.74
N MET A 160 -5.30 -9.20 -2.44
CA MET A 160 -4.42 -8.19 -1.85
C MET A 160 -5.12 -6.84 -1.67
N CYS A 161 -6.08 -6.50 -2.54
CA CYS A 161 -6.62 -5.14 -2.65
C CYS A 161 -8.05 -4.99 -2.13
N LEU A 162 -8.81 -6.07 -2.08
CA LEU A 162 -10.23 -6.07 -1.70
C LEU A 162 -10.44 -6.85 -0.41
N SER A 163 -11.46 -6.46 0.33
CA SER A 163 -11.93 -7.24 1.48
C SER A 163 -12.85 -8.37 1.04
N GLY A 164 -12.84 -9.44 1.82
CA GLY A 164 -13.66 -10.62 1.56
C GLY A 164 -12.82 -11.89 1.51
N GLY A 165 -13.52 -13.01 1.40
CA GLY A 165 -12.89 -14.31 1.18
C GLY A 165 -12.67 -14.58 -0.31
N LYS A 166 -11.94 -15.65 -0.60
CA LYS A 166 -11.74 -16.16 -1.96
C LYS A 166 -13.06 -16.36 -2.72
N ASP A 167 -14.12 -16.75 -2.02
CA ASP A 167 -15.46 -16.92 -2.60
C ASP A 167 -16.03 -15.62 -3.18
N VAL A 168 -15.83 -14.50 -2.48
CA VAL A 168 -16.26 -13.16 -2.94
C VAL A 168 -15.46 -12.77 -4.19
N HIS A 169 -14.14 -12.98 -4.18
CA HIS A 169 -13.28 -12.66 -5.32
C HIS A 169 -13.61 -13.54 -6.53
N ASN A 170 -13.93 -14.82 -6.32
CA ASN A 170 -14.37 -15.73 -7.38
C ASN A 170 -15.73 -15.32 -7.95
N ALA A 171 -16.69 -14.92 -7.12
CA ALA A 171 -18.00 -14.44 -7.57
C ALA A 171 -17.88 -13.15 -8.38
N LEU A 172 -17.02 -12.22 -7.95
CA LEU A 172 -16.69 -11.01 -8.69
C LEU A 172 -16.10 -11.34 -10.07
N LEU A 173 -15.13 -12.26 -10.10
CA LEU A 173 -14.48 -12.68 -11.35
C LEU A 173 -15.45 -13.42 -12.28
N SER A 174 -16.38 -14.22 -11.74
CA SER A 174 -17.47 -14.81 -12.52
C SER A 174 -18.33 -13.73 -13.16
N SER A 175 -18.69 -12.69 -12.39
CA SER A 175 -19.47 -11.55 -12.89
C SER A 175 -18.74 -10.80 -14.01
N VAL A 176 -17.41 -10.62 -13.88
CA VAL A 176 -16.57 -10.02 -14.94
C VAL A 176 -16.53 -10.90 -16.19
N LYS A 177 -16.39 -12.23 -16.05
CA LYS A 177 -16.43 -13.17 -17.19
C LYS A 177 -17.79 -13.18 -17.89
N ASP A 178 -18.88 -13.15 -17.13
CA ASP A 178 -20.23 -13.08 -17.67
C ASP A 178 -20.46 -11.77 -18.40
N LEU A 179 -19.94 -10.66 -17.86
CA LEU A 179 -19.99 -9.37 -18.52
C LEU A 179 -19.17 -9.35 -19.82
N ALA A 180 -17.96 -9.90 -19.83
CA ALA A 180 -17.15 -10.04 -21.04
C ALA A 180 -17.90 -10.84 -22.13
N ARG A 181 -18.61 -11.92 -21.74
CA ARG A 181 -19.43 -12.72 -22.65
C ARG A 181 -20.64 -11.94 -23.20
N LEU A 182 -21.26 -11.09 -22.39
CA LEU A 182 -22.31 -10.21 -22.86
C LEU A 182 -21.74 -9.17 -23.84
N PHE A 183 -20.59 -8.57 -23.54
CA PHE A 183 -19.95 -7.57 -24.38
C PHE A 183 -19.56 -8.10 -25.76
N SER A 184 -19.15 -9.36 -25.86
CA SER A 184 -18.84 -10.00 -27.14
C SER A 184 -20.07 -10.26 -28.03
N SER A 185 -21.28 -10.27 -27.48
CA SER A 185 -22.53 -10.46 -28.25
C SER A 185 -23.23 -9.15 -28.62
N TYR A 186 -22.92 -8.03 -27.97
CA TYR A 186 -23.46 -6.72 -28.34
C TYR A 186 -23.00 -6.30 -29.75
N SER A 187 -23.90 -5.79 -30.57
CA SER A 187 -23.55 -5.08 -31.80
C SER A 187 -23.09 -3.65 -31.49
N ASP A 188 -22.36 -3.02 -32.41
CA ASP A 188 -21.86 -1.65 -32.25
C ASP A 188 -22.99 -0.60 -32.13
N GLU A 189 -24.23 -0.96 -32.45
CA GLU A 189 -25.41 -0.09 -32.26
C GLU A 189 -25.73 0.16 -30.78
N VAL A 190 -25.11 -0.59 -29.86
CA VAL A 190 -25.42 -0.57 -28.42
C VAL A 190 -24.29 0.07 -27.59
N LEU A 191 -23.42 0.87 -28.21
CA LEU A 191 -22.27 1.50 -27.55
C LEU A 191 -22.63 2.31 -26.30
N ALA A 192 -23.75 3.05 -26.31
CA ALA A 192 -24.17 3.83 -25.14
C ALA A 192 -24.40 2.95 -23.90
N LYS A 193 -25.04 1.78 -24.06
CA LYS A 193 -25.24 0.84 -22.95
C LYS A 193 -23.95 0.16 -22.53
N ARG A 194 -23.01 -0.05 -23.45
CA ARG A 194 -21.67 -0.58 -23.14
C ARG A 194 -20.93 0.37 -22.20
N ASP A 195 -20.88 1.66 -22.53
CA ASP A 195 -20.17 2.64 -21.69
C ASP A 195 -20.81 2.81 -20.31
N GLU A 196 -22.14 2.87 -20.21
CA GLU A 196 -22.86 2.90 -18.93
C GLU A 196 -22.52 1.67 -18.05
N LEU A 197 -22.47 0.49 -18.65
CA LEU A 197 -22.21 -0.76 -17.94
C LEU A 197 -20.73 -0.90 -17.54
N LEU A 198 -19.80 -0.37 -18.35
CA LEU A 198 -18.39 -0.23 -17.97
C LEU A 198 -18.22 0.75 -16.80
N GLN A 199 -18.91 1.88 -16.81
CA GLN A 199 -18.91 2.83 -15.69
C GLN A 199 -19.46 2.20 -14.41
N PHE A 200 -20.54 1.40 -14.51
CA PHE A 200 -21.07 0.67 -13.38
C PHE A 200 -20.05 -0.34 -12.82
N ALA A 201 -19.37 -1.10 -13.69
CA ALA A 201 -18.33 -2.02 -13.28
C ALA A 201 -17.16 -1.29 -12.58
N GLN A 202 -16.70 -0.16 -13.13
CA GLN A 202 -15.67 0.68 -12.48
C GLN A 202 -16.13 1.18 -11.11
N GLY A 203 -17.34 1.74 -11.02
CA GLY A 203 -17.91 2.24 -9.77
C GLY A 203 -18.00 1.14 -8.70
N ALA A 204 -18.40 -0.08 -9.10
CA ALA A 204 -18.47 -1.22 -8.20
C ALA A 204 -17.08 -1.62 -7.67
N ILE A 205 -16.06 -1.71 -8.53
CA ILE A 205 -14.68 -2.02 -8.12
C ILE A 205 -14.11 -0.92 -7.21
N SER A 206 -14.33 0.35 -7.56
CA SER A 206 -13.88 1.49 -6.75
C SER A 206 -14.54 1.47 -5.36
N GLY A 207 -15.85 1.20 -5.29
CA GLY A 207 -16.56 1.01 -4.03
C GLY A 207 -15.99 -0.14 -3.19
N LEU A 208 -15.62 -1.26 -3.81
CA LEU A 208 -14.97 -2.38 -3.10
C LEU A 208 -13.58 -2.01 -2.56
N LYS A 209 -12.77 -1.23 -3.29
CA LYS A 209 -11.48 -0.71 -2.79
C LYS A 209 -11.66 0.22 -1.59
N ILE A 210 -12.63 1.13 -1.66
CA ILE A 210 -12.95 2.05 -0.55
C ILE A 210 -13.40 1.26 0.68
N ASN A 211 -14.29 0.28 0.50
CA ASN A 211 -14.74 -0.57 1.62
C ASN A 211 -13.58 -1.35 2.25
N ALA A 212 -12.64 -1.84 1.44
CA ALA A 212 -11.45 -2.52 1.95
C ALA A 212 -10.54 -1.57 2.74
N ASP A 213 -10.41 -0.34 2.28
CA ASP A 213 -9.63 0.69 2.97
C ASP A 213 -10.26 1.09 4.31
N ILE A 214 -11.58 1.27 4.34
CA ILE A 214 -12.34 1.51 5.58
C ILE A 214 -12.08 0.38 6.59
N ALA A 215 -12.21 -0.89 6.17
CA ALA A 215 -11.98 -2.03 7.05
C ALA A 215 -10.53 -2.07 7.59
N ARG A 216 -9.54 -1.67 6.78
CA ARG A 216 -8.14 -1.55 7.20
C ARG A 216 -7.96 -0.42 8.22
N LEU A 217 -8.55 0.74 7.97
CA LEU A 217 -8.51 1.89 8.88
C LEU A 217 -9.22 1.56 10.20
N ASP A 218 -10.36 0.87 10.19
CA ASP A 218 -11.07 0.44 11.40
C ASP A 218 -10.20 -0.47 12.28
N ASN A 219 -9.42 -1.38 11.66
CA ASN A 219 -8.46 -2.22 12.37
C ASN A 219 -7.32 -1.40 12.97
N GLU A 220 -6.78 -0.43 12.23
CA GLU A 220 -5.74 0.49 12.73
C GLU A 220 -6.25 1.34 13.89
N ILE A 221 -7.45 1.91 13.78
CA ILE A 221 -8.11 2.66 14.84
C ILE A 221 -8.28 1.78 16.08
N THR A 222 -8.72 0.52 15.92
CA THR A 222 -8.89 -0.41 17.04
C THR A 222 -7.56 -0.73 17.72
N GLN A 223 -6.48 -0.96 16.95
CA GLN A 223 -5.14 -1.17 17.50
C GLN A 223 -4.62 0.04 18.27
N LEU A 224 -4.78 1.25 17.71
CA LEU A 224 -4.39 2.50 18.37
C LEU A 224 -5.20 2.72 19.65
N GLN A 225 -6.50 2.45 19.65
CA GLN A 225 -7.33 2.54 20.86
C GLN A 225 -6.86 1.57 21.96
N GLN A 226 -6.42 0.36 21.60
CA GLN A 226 -5.85 -0.59 22.56
C GLN A 226 -4.53 -0.08 23.14
N GLN A 227 -3.67 0.51 22.31
CA GLN A 227 -2.40 1.13 22.75
C GLN A 227 -2.64 2.32 23.69
N ILE A 228 -3.64 3.17 23.41
CA ILE A 228 -4.00 4.29 24.29
C ILE A 228 -4.49 3.75 25.65
N LYS A 229 -5.38 2.74 25.65
CA LYS A 229 -5.87 2.13 26.90
C LYS A 229 -4.76 1.50 27.74
N SER A 230 -3.76 0.87 27.11
CA SER A 230 -2.62 0.30 27.84
C SER A 230 -1.71 1.40 28.41
N MET A 231 -1.48 2.49 27.66
CA MET A 231 -0.76 3.67 28.15
C MET A 231 -1.47 4.33 29.34
N ASP A 232 -2.78 4.49 29.28
CA ASP A 232 -3.58 5.06 30.39
C ASP A 232 -3.49 4.17 31.64
N ALA A 233 -3.54 2.84 31.48
CA ALA A 233 -3.38 1.90 32.59
C ALA A 233 -1.97 1.97 33.22
N LEU A 234 -0.93 2.11 32.40
CA LEU A 234 0.45 2.32 32.89
C LEU A 234 0.57 3.65 33.64
N HIS A 235 -0.02 4.73 33.13
CA HIS A 235 -0.02 6.03 33.78
C HIS A 235 -0.71 5.98 35.15
N VAL A 236 -1.85 5.29 35.26
CA VAL A 236 -2.54 5.05 36.54
C VAL A 236 -1.64 4.27 37.51
N SER A 237 -1.00 3.18 37.06
CA SER A 237 -0.10 2.35 37.88
C SER A 237 1.12 3.11 38.41
N ILE A 238 1.75 3.94 37.56
CA ILE A 238 2.86 4.82 37.93
C ILE A 238 2.38 5.84 38.97
N SER A 239 1.23 6.47 38.75
CA SER A 239 0.67 7.47 39.66
C SER A 239 0.36 6.89 41.06
N SER A 240 -0.13 5.65 41.14
CA SER A 240 -0.34 4.96 42.42
C SER A 240 0.96 4.61 43.12
N SER A 241 1.98 4.18 42.37
CA SER A 241 3.30 3.83 42.91
C SER A 241 3.99 5.05 43.51
N VAL A 242 3.93 6.20 42.82
CA VAL A 242 4.48 7.48 43.31
C VAL A 242 3.77 7.94 44.59
N LYS A 243 2.44 7.77 44.68
CA LYS A 243 1.68 8.09 45.91
C LYS A 243 2.12 7.23 47.10
N SER A 244 2.33 5.93 46.90
CA SER A 244 2.81 5.02 47.94
C SER A 244 4.21 5.38 48.44
N ILE A 245 5.12 5.75 47.54
CA ILE A 245 6.49 6.19 47.90
C ILE A 245 6.44 7.48 48.73
N HIS A 246 5.61 8.46 48.34
CA HIS A 246 5.46 9.69 49.13
C HIS A 246 4.85 9.44 50.51
N GLN A 247 3.95 8.47 50.64
CA GLN A 247 3.32 8.14 51.92
C GLN A 247 4.27 7.39 52.87
N GLU A 248 5.18 6.58 52.32
CA GLU A 248 6.20 5.86 53.10
C GLU A 248 7.32 6.78 53.61
N GLN A 249 7.68 7.81 52.84
CA GLN A 249 8.65 8.84 53.25
C GLN A 249 8.09 9.85 54.29
N LEU A 250 6.76 9.89 54.47
CA LEU A 250 6.09 10.76 55.44
C LEU A 250 5.67 10.05 56.74
N LYS A 251 6.07 8.79 56.95
CA LYS A 251 5.88 8.15 58.26
C LYS A 251 6.72 8.91 59.30
N PRO A 252 6.12 9.43 60.38
CA PRO A 252 6.87 10.06 61.45
C PRO A 252 7.90 9.07 61.97
N LEU A 253 9.16 9.51 62.10
CA LEU A 253 10.12 8.84 62.96
C LEU A 253 9.53 8.88 64.38
N ASP A 254 8.90 7.79 64.78
CA ASP A 254 8.49 7.56 66.16
C ASP A 254 9.79 7.31 66.93
N ILE A 255 10.44 8.40 67.33
CA ILE A 255 11.57 8.37 68.25
C ILE A 255 10.97 8.05 69.61
N GLY A 256 10.76 6.75 69.85
CA GLY A 256 10.40 6.23 71.15
C GLY A 256 11.42 6.70 72.19
N CYS A 257 10.98 7.59 73.06
CA CYS A 257 11.73 8.01 74.23
C CYS A 257 11.74 6.83 75.22
N THR A 258 12.78 6.02 75.17
CA THR A 258 13.09 5.06 76.25
C THR A 258 13.67 5.85 77.42
N THR A 259 12.91 5.93 78.51
CA THR A 259 13.43 6.28 79.84
C THR A 259 13.80 5.01 80.59
#